data_AF-A0A0K2SKL8-F1
#
_entry.id   AF-A0A0K2SKL8-F1
#
_cell.length_a   1.000
_cell.length_b   1.000
_cell.length_c   1.000
_cell.angle_alpha   90.00
_cell.angle_beta   90.00
_cell.angle_gamma   90.00
#
_symmetry.space_group_name_H-M   'P 1'
#
loop_
_entity.id
_entity.type
_entity.pdbx_description
1 polymer ?
#
loop_
_entity_poly.entity_id
_entity_poly.type
_entity_poly.pdbx_seq_one_letter_code
_entity_poly.pdbx_strand_id
1 'polypeptide(L)' 'MRVASTLMPLSMLVYGPLADMIPIEWLLLATGSLLVVQSPFMVSHRALVEAGKPLPVPET' A
#
# COMPACT_ATOMS: atom_id res chain seq x y z
N MET A 1 -1.07 4.60 18.04
CA MET A 1 -2.44 4.17 18.41
C MET A 1 -3.56 4.92 17.65
N ARG A 2 -3.46 6.23 17.38
CA ARG A 2 -4.57 7.03 16.81
C ARG A 2 -5.00 6.73 15.37
N VAL A 3 -4.09 6.28 14.49
CA VAL A 3 -4.41 6.11 13.05
C VAL A 3 -4.99 4.72 12.76
N ALA A 4 -4.35 3.65 13.24
CA ALA A 4 -4.78 2.28 12.95
C ALA A 4 -6.16 1.91 13.54
N SER A 5 -6.52 2.44 14.72
CA SER A 5 -7.82 2.18 15.35
C SER A 5 -9.01 2.75 14.58
N THR A 6 -8.80 3.85 13.84
CA THR A 6 -9.86 4.46 13.02
C THR A 6 -9.91 3.83 11.63
N LEU A 7 -8.78 3.35 11.10
CA LEU A 7 -8.72 2.75 9.77
C LEU A 7 -9.47 1.42 9.67
N MET A 8 -9.41 0.54 10.69
CA MET A 8 -10.13 -0.75 10.69
C MET A 8 -11.66 -0.61 10.55
N PRO A 9 -12.37 0.17 11.38
CA PRO A 9 -13.82 0.31 11.23
C PRO A 9 -14.20 1.15 10.01
N LEU A 10 -13.38 2.15 9.66
CA LEU A 10 -13.66 3.03 8.52
C LEU A 10 -13.58 2.28 7.19
N SER A 11 -12.59 1.39 7.04
CA SER A 11 -12.48 0.56 5.84
C SER A 11 -13.68 -0.37 5.71
N MET A 12 -14.19 -0.98 6.79
CA MET A 12 -15.42 -1.78 6.72
C MET A 12 -16.65 -0.98 6.31
N LEU A 13 -16.80 0.26 6.82
CA LEU A 13 -17.93 1.13 6.48
C LEU A 13 -17.94 1.52 5.00
N VAL A 14 -16.76 1.70 4.40
CA VAL A 14 -16.62 2.11 2.99
C VAL A 14 -16.62 0.90 2.06
N TYR A 15 -15.78 -0.10 2.34
CA TYR A 15 -15.60 -1.26 1.47
C TYR A 15 -16.72 -2.30 1.60
N GLY A 16 -17.47 -2.34 2.70
CA GLY A 16 -18.64 -3.22 2.84
C GLY A 16 -19.70 -2.93 1.79
N PRO A 17 -20.31 -1.72 1.79
CA PRO A 17 -21.29 -1.33 0.77
C PRO A 17 -20.73 -1.33 -0.65
N LEU A 18 -19.45 -0.96 -0.83
CA LEU A 18 -18.81 -1.01 -2.15
C LEU A 18 -18.72 -2.45 -2.70
N ALA A 19 -18.44 -3.44 -1.85
CA ALA A 19 -18.40 -4.85 -2.26
C ALA A 19 -19.78 -5.41 -2.59
N ASP A 20 -20.85 -4.86 -1.98
CA ASP A 20 -22.23 -5.20 -2.36
C ASP A 20 -22.64 -4.60 -3.72
N MET A 21 -22.05 -3.46 -4.12
CA MET A 21 -22.35 -2.78 -5.38
C MET A 21 -21.48 -3.24 -6.56
N ILE A 22 -20.24 -3.69 -6.30
CA ILE A 22 -19.25 -4.06 -7.32
C ILE A 22 -18.69 -5.44 -6.99
N PRO A 23 -18.60 -6.37 -7.97
CA PRO A 23 -17.99 -7.68 -7.74
C PRO A 23 -16.55 -7.56 -7.21
N ILE A 24 -16.23 -8.35 -6.19
CA ILE A 24 -14.93 -8.32 -5.51
C ILE A 24 -13.77 -8.59 -6.46
N GLU A 25 -13.99 -9.35 -7.53
CA GLU A 25 -13.01 -9.65 -8.57
C GLU A 25 -12.48 -8.37 -9.23
N TRP A 26 -13.37 -7.41 -9.53
CA TRP A 26 -12.97 -6.13 -10.12
C TRP A 26 -12.20 -5.26 -9.12
N LEU A 27 -12.61 -5.27 -7.85
CA LEU A 27 -11.91 -4.54 -6.80
C LEU A 27 -10.48 -5.08 -6.60
N LEU A 28 -10.32 -6.41 -6.60
CA LEU A 28 -9.03 -7.07 -6.48
C LEU A 28 -8.15 -6.83 -7.71
N LEU A 29 -8.70 -6.94 -8.92
CA LEU A 29 -7.94 -6.67 -10.15
C LEU A 29 -7.49 -5.22 -10.23
N ALA A 30 -8.35 -4.26 -9.87
CA ALA A 30 -8.02 -2.84 -9.87
C ALA A 30 -6.93 -2.50 -8.84
N THR A 31 -7.12 -2.91 -7.59
CA THR A 31 -6.15 -2.63 -6.52
C THR A 31 -4.83 -3.37 -6.71
N GLY A 32 -4.86 -4.63 -7.15
CA GLY A 32 -3.66 -5.39 -7.50
C GLY A 32 -2.89 -4.76 -8.65
N SER A 33 -3.59 -4.35 -9.71
CA SER A 33 -2.97 -3.63 -10.84
C SER A 33 -2.37 -2.30 -10.40
N LEU A 34 -3.06 -1.57 -9.51
CA LEU A 34 -2.56 -0.31 -8.96
C LEU A 34 -1.25 -0.51 -8.20
N LEU A 35 -1.13 -1.57 -7.39
CA LEU A 35 0.11 -1.90 -6.68
C LEU A 35 1.25 -2.23 -7.65
N VAL A 36 0.97 -3.00 -8.71
CA VAL A 36 1.97 -3.30 -9.75
C VAL A 36 2.44 -2.02 -10.45
N VAL A 37 1.52 -1.13 -10.82
CA VAL A 37 1.84 0.15 -11.46
C VAL A 37 2.58 1.11 -10.52
N GLN A 38 2.29 1.06 -9.22
CA GLN A 38 3.01 1.84 -8.20
C GLN A 38 4.44 1.33 -7.97
N SER A 39 4.71 0.04 -8.17
CA SER A 39 6.02 -0.54 -7.89
C SER A 39 7.20 0.14 -8.64
N PRO A 40 7.16 0.40 -9.96
CA PRO A 40 8.24 1.13 -10.64
C PRO A 40 8.34 2.59 -10.19
N PHE A 41 7.23 3.21 -9.75
CA PHE A 41 7.23 4.58 -9.23
C PHE A 41 8.03 4.67 -7.91
N MET A 42 7.93 3.66 -7.05
CA MET A 42 8.73 3.58 -5.82
C MET A 42 10.22 3.43 -6.10
N VAL A 43 10.59 2.57 -7.06
CA VAL A 43 12.01 2.35 -7.44
C VAL A 43 12.61 3.58 -8.14
N SER A 44 11.81 4.31 -8.89
CA SER A 44 12.26 5.53 -9.60
C SER A 44 12.57 6.70 -8.65
N HIS A 45 12.05 6.66 -7.42
CA HIS A 45 12.26 7.72 -6.47
C HIS A 45 13.67 7.64 -5.87
N ARG A 46 14.59 8.48 -6.38
CA ARG A 46 16.00 8.52 -5.96
C ARG A 46 16.18 8.59 -4.45
N ALA A 47 15.31 9.30 -3.73
CA ALA A 47 15.37 9.37 -2.27
C ALA A 47 15.05 8.03 -1.57
N LEU A 48 14.17 7.19 -2.13
CA LEU A 48 13.90 5.85 -1.58
C LEU A 48 15.07 4.91 -1.85
N VAL A 49 15.69 5.01 -3.03
CA VAL A 49 16.89 4.23 -3.38
C VAL A 49 18.09 4.63 -2.52
N GLU A 50 18.24 5.91 -2.23
CA GLU A 50 19.31 6.43 -1.36
C GLU A 50 19.13 6.05 0.10
N ALA A 51 17.90 6.11 0.62
CA ALA A 51 17.57 5.64 1.97
C ALA A 51 17.65 4.12 2.12
N GLY A 52 17.51 3.37 1.03
CA GLY A 52 17.64 1.91 0.99
C GLY A 52 19.07 1.39 0.82
N LYS A 53 20.08 2.27 0.67
CA LYS A 53 21.48 1.85 0.64
C LYS A 53 21.84 1.16 1.97
N PRO A 54 22.61 0.06 1.96
CA PRO A 54 23.09 -0.56 3.18
C PRO A 54 23.81 0.47 4.03
N LEU A 55 23.38 0.62 5.29
CA LEU A 55 24.19 1.36 6.26
C LEU A 55 25.52 0.60 6.42
N PRO A 56 26.66 1.31 6.48
CA PRO A 56 27.95 0.66 6.72
C PRO A 56 27.82 -0.19 7.98
N VAL A 57 28.04 -1.50 7.82
CA VAL A 57 28.03 -2.46 8.92
C VAL A 57 29.10 -1.97 9.92
N PRO A 58 28.75 -1.62 11.16
CA PRO A 58 29.74 -1.29 12.17
C PRO A 58 30.60 -2.52 12.39
N GLU A 59 31.88 -2.41 12.06
CA GLU A 59 32.88 -3.43 12.35
C GLU A 59 33.20 -3.36 13.86
N THR A 60 32.37 -4.00 14.70
CA THR A 60 32.66 -4.25 16.13
C THR A 60 32.06 -5.57 16.58
#